data_AF-A0A3S4JFJ1-F1
#
_entry.id   AF-A0A3S4JFJ1-F1
#
_cell.length_a   1.000
_cell.length_b   1.000
_cell.length_c   1.000
_cell.angle_alpha   90.00
_cell.angle_beta   90.00
_cell.angle_gamma   90.00
#
_symmetry.space_group_name_H-M   'P 1'
#
loop_
_entity.id
_entity.type
_entity.pdbx_description
1 polymer ?
#
loop_
_entity_poly.entity_id
_entity_poly.type
_entity_poly.pdbx_seq_one_letter_code
_entity_poly.pdbx_strand_id
1 'polypeptide(L)'
;MQKAEFCSTSGSRQPPKRELIEYNVVGGFDAVNFALVTKKRKLIDMLAQQILEAHFPTSIQEDIADEMGFDIRTSFRQRDPKFRQAVLRAYTLSMCGLRLQYAPRQRPYSP
;
A
#
# COMPACT_ATOMS: atom_id res chain seq x y z
N MET A 1 -21.77 -16.65 -1.35
CA MET A 1 -22.62 -15.59 -1.93
C MET A 1 -24.06 -16.04 -1.82
N GLN A 2 -24.95 -15.20 -1.31
CA GLN A 2 -26.39 -15.51 -1.27
C GLN A 2 -27.08 -14.72 -2.39
N LYS A 3 -28.06 -15.33 -3.06
CA LYS A 3 -28.96 -14.67 -4.03
C LYS A 3 -28.33 -14.17 -5.33
N ALA A 4 -27.08 -14.56 -5.63
CA ALA A 4 -26.42 -14.20 -6.88
C ALA A 4 -27.08 -14.83 -8.12
N GLU A 5 -27.78 -15.96 -7.95
CA GLU A 5 -28.52 -16.67 -9.00
C GLU A 5 -29.71 -15.88 -9.58
N PHE A 6 -30.19 -14.85 -8.87
CA PHE A 6 -31.29 -14.00 -9.34
C PHE A 6 -30.83 -12.86 -10.24
N CYS A 7 -29.52 -12.60 -10.31
CA CYS A 7 -28.99 -11.57 -11.17
C CYS A 7 -28.75 -12.07 -12.59
N SER A 8 -29.21 -11.29 -13.57
CA SER A 8 -28.92 -11.49 -14.97
C SER A 8 -27.48 -11.07 -15.27
N THR A 9 -26.75 -11.90 -16.01
CA THR A 9 -25.43 -11.57 -16.56
C THR A 9 -25.47 -11.53 -18.09
N SER A 10 -26.65 -11.31 -18.66
CA SER A 10 -26.89 -11.30 -20.09
C SER A 10 -26.18 -10.09 -20.71
N GLY A 11 -25.04 -10.33 -21.38
CA GLY A 11 -24.27 -9.29 -22.07
C GLY A 11 -23.03 -8.77 -21.34
N SER A 12 -22.79 -9.16 -20.09
CA SER A 12 -21.54 -8.83 -19.38
C SER A 12 -21.22 -9.84 -18.27
N ARG A 13 -19.96 -9.88 -17.81
CA ARG A 13 -19.58 -10.71 -16.63
C ARG A 13 -20.03 -10.11 -15.30
N GLN A 14 -20.64 -8.92 -15.31
CA GLN A 14 -21.08 -8.19 -14.12
C GLN A 14 -22.61 -8.01 -14.12
N PRO A 15 -23.28 -8.33 -13.01
CA PRO A 15 -24.72 -8.11 -12.89
C PRO A 15 -25.05 -6.60 -12.78
N PRO A 16 -26.22 -6.16 -13.28
CA PRO A 16 -26.68 -4.77 -13.15
C PRO A 16 -26.79 -4.32 -11.69
N LYS A 17 -26.38 -3.06 -11.42
CA LYS A 17 -26.49 -2.45 -10.08
C LYS A 17 -27.91 -2.52 -9.50
N ARG A 18 -28.93 -2.33 -10.34
CA ARG A 18 -30.34 -2.37 -9.92
C ARG A 18 -30.70 -3.72 -9.29
N GLU A 19 -30.28 -4.81 -9.91
CA GLU A 19 -30.58 -6.17 -9.46
C GLU A 19 -29.84 -6.54 -8.18
N LEU A 20 -28.59 -6.07 -8.03
CA LEU A 20 -27.83 -6.23 -6.78
C LEU A 20 -28.58 -5.64 -5.58
N ILE A 21 -29.21 -4.47 -5.76
CA ILE A 21 -30.01 -3.79 -4.73
C ILE A 21 -31.35 -4.52 -4.53
N GLU A 22 -32.06 -4.83 -5.61
CA GLU A 22 -33.39 -5.45 -5.58
C GLU A 22 -33.38 -6.82 -4.88
N TYR A 23 -32.38 -7.65 -5.17
CA TYR A 23 -32.24 -8.96 -4.55
C TYR A 23 -31.45 -8.93 -3.24
N ASN A 24 -30.97 -7.75 -2.82
CA ASN A 24 -30.11 -7.58 -1.65
C ASN A 24 -28.96 -8.60 -1.66
N VAL A 25 -28.22 -8.63 -2.76
CA VAL A 25 -27.14 -9.60 -2.97
C VAL A 25 -25.98 -9.27 -2.04
N VAL A 26 -25.51 -10.26 -1.29
CA VAL A 26 -24.38 -10.11 -0.38
C VAL A 26 -23.16 -10.84 -0.94
N GLY A 27 -22.10 -10.08 -1.15
CA GLY A 27 -20.77 -10.55 -1.56
C GLY A 27 -19.84 -10.79 -0.36
N GLY A 28 -18.77 -11.53 -0.60
CA GLY A 28 -17.74 -11.81 0.40
C GLY A 28 -16.92 -13.05 0.05
N PHE A 29 -15.92 -13.35 0.89
CA PHE A 29 -15.21 -14.62 0.84
C PHE A 29 -16.15 -15.79 1.13
N ASP A 30 -15.86 -16.97 0.57
CA ASP A 30 -16.50 -18.20 1.01
C ASP A 30 -16.12 -18.52 2.47
N ALA A 31 -16.91 -19.38 3.11
CA ALA A 31 -16.76 -19.67 4.52
C ALA A 31 -15.36 -20.22 4.89
N VAL A 32 -14.74 -20.99 4.00
CA VAL A 32 -13.43 -21.60 4.25
C VAL A 32 -12.35 -20.54 4.22
N ASN A 33 -12.31 -19.74 3.16
CA ASN A 33 -11.34 -18.67 3.01
C ASN A 33 -11.54 -17.56 4.05
N PHE A 34 -12.79 -17.19 4.35
CA PHE A 34 -13.08 -16.25 5.43
C PHE A 34 -12.51 -16.76 6.76
N ALA A 35 -12.83 -18.01 7.15
CA ALA A 35 -12.33 -18.60 8.39
C ALA A 35 -10.80 -18.68 8.44
N LEU A 36 -10.14 -18.97 7.31
CA LEU A 36 -8.68 -19.00 7.22
C LEU A 36 -8.06 -17.62 7.51
N VAL A 37 -8.60 -16.60 6.87
CA VAL A 37 -8.09 -15.22 6.95
C VAL A 37 -8.38 -14.63 8.34
N THR A 38 -9.54 -14.91 8.94
CA THR A 38 -9.88 -14.46 10.30
C THR A 38 -9.01 -15.13 11.37
N LYS A 39 -8.67 -16.42 11.21
CA LYS A 39 -7.81 -17.14 12.18
C LYS A 39 -6.35 -16.71 12.14
N LYS A 40 -5.87 -16.21 11.00
CA LYS A 40 -4.46 -15.90 10.78
C LYS A 40 -4.30 -14.44 10.37
N ARG A 41 -4.40 -13.53 11.34
CA ARG A 41 -4.26 -12.08 11.12
C ARG A 41 -3.00 -11.70 10.33
N LYS A 42 -1.87 -12.34 10.60
CA LYS A 42 -0.61 -12.11 9.86
C LYS A 42 -0.69 -12.41 8.36
N LEU A 43 -1.62 -13.28 7.93
CA LEU A 43 -1.84 -13.52 6.50
C LEU A 43 -2.51 -12.32 5.82
N ILE A 44 -3.32 -11.54 6.54
CA ILE A 44 -3.98 -10.36 6.01
C ILE A 44 -2.93 -9.32 5.61
N ASP A 45 -2.00 -9.00 6.52
CA ASP A 45 -0.95 -8.01 6.26
C ASP A 45 -0.05 -8.44 5.09
N MET A 46 0.28 -9.74 5.02
CA MET A 46 1.07 -10.29 3.92
C MET A 46 0.33 -10.22 2.57
N LEU A 47 -0.96 -10.56 2.54
CA LEU A 47 -1.77 -10.46 1.32
C LEU A 47 -1.94 -9.01 0.87
N ALA A 48 -2.20 -8.11 1.81
CA ALA A 48 -2.32 -6.69 1.54
C ALA A 48 -1.00 -6.13 0.98
N GLN A 49 0.15 -6.51 1.56
CA GLN A 49 1.46 -6.14 1.02
C GLN A 49 1.66 -6.63 -0.42
N GLN A 50 1.35 -7.89 -0.73
CA GLN A 50 1.48 -8.42 -2.09
C GLN A 50 0.62 -7.68 -3.10
N ILE A 51 -0.62 -7.32 -2.73
CA ILE A 51 -1.53 -6.56 -3.60
C ILE A 51 -0.99 -5.14 -3.82
N LEU A 52 -0.52 -4.49 -2.75
CA LEU A 52 0.05 -3.15 -2.82
C LEU A 52 1.29 -3.11 -3.72
N GLU A 53 2.20 -4.07 -3.57
CA GLU A 53 3.42 -4.17 -4.37
C GLU A 53 3.14 -4.48 -5.85
N ALA A 54 2.12 -5.29 -6.14
CA ALA A 54 1.78 -5.68 -7.52
C ALA A 54 1.01 -4.62 -8.31
N HIS A 55 0.21 -3.79 -7.64
CA HIS A 55 -0.77 -2.93 -8.31
C HIS A 55 -0.59 -1.44 -8.07
N PHE A 56 0.20 -1.03 -7.07
CA PHE A 56 0.33 0.38 -6.70
C PHE A 56 1.81 0.80 -6.66
N PRO A 57 2.13 2.04 -7.08
CA PRO A 57 3.49 2.57 -6.96
C PRO A 57 3.88 2.77 -5.49
N THR A 58 5.15 2.56 -5.17
CA THR A 58 5.70 2.64 -3.80
C THR A 58 5.46 3.97 -3.09
N SER A 59 5.21 5.05 -3.83
CA SER A 59 4.94 6.37 -3.27
C SER A 59 3.61 6.50 -2.53
N ILE A 60 2.63 5.62 -2.80
CA ILE A 60 1.28 5.69 -2.20
C ILE A 60 0.91 4.46 -1.37
N GLN A 61 1.77 3.43 -1.34
CA GLN A 61 1.46 2.18 -0.65
C GLN A 61 1.30 2.37 0.86
N GLU A 62 2.12 3.23 1.48
CA GLU A 62 2.05 3.54 2.91
C GLU A 62 0.74 4.24 3.27
N ASP A 63 0.37 5.28 2.51
CA ASP A 63 -0.88 6.01 2.70
C ASP A 63 -2.12 5.09 2.59
N ILE A 64 -2.12 4.18 1.60
CA ILE A 64 -3.22 3.21 1.42
C ILE A 64 -3.24 2.20 2.57
N ALA A 65 -2.08 1.71 3.01
CA ALA A 65 -1.99 0.75 4.10
C ALA A 65 -2.53 1.34 5.41
N ASP A 66 -2.16 2.59 5.71
CA ASP A 66 -2.59 3.30 6.91
C ASP A 66 -4.10 3.57 6.89
N GLU A 67 -4.66 4.07 5.78
CA GLU A 67 -6.10 4.33 5.64
C GLU A 67 -6.94 3.05 5.79
N MET A 68 -6.41 1.92 5.30
CA MET A 68 -7.06 0.61 5.39
C MET A 68 -6.78 -0.12 6.71
N GLY A 69 -5.91 0.42 7.57
CA GLY A 69 -5.55 -0.14 8.87
C GLY A 69 -4.70 -1.41 8.81
N PHE A 70 -3.90 -1.59 7.76
CA PHE A 70 -2.95 -2.70 7.66
C PHE A 70 -1.60 -2.32 8.29
N ASP A 71 -1.03 -3.16 9.16
CA ASP A 71 0.33 -2.96 9.70
C ASP A 71 1.37 -3.44 8.69
N ILE A 72 1.36 -2.84 7.49
CA ILE A 72 2.31 -3.13 6.44
C ILE A 72 3.51 -2.24 6.69
N ARG A 73 4.44 -2.77 7.46
CA ARG A 73 5.80 -2.25 7.48
C ARG A 73 6.38 -2.51 6.11
N THR A 74 6.23 -1.56 5.19
CA THR A 74 6.99 -1.60 3.95
C THR A 74 8.44 -1.82 4.37
N SER A 75 9.01 -2.93 3.92
CA SER A 75 10.39 -3.32 4.23
C SER A 75 11.41 -2.30 3.69
N PHE A 76 10.94 -1.23 3.06
CA PHE A 76 11.68 -0.07 2.66
C PHE A 76 11.78 0.95 3.79
N ARG A 77 12.80 0.75 4.62
CA ARG A 77 13.98 1.63 4.56
C ARG A 77 14.96 1.12 5.61
N GLN A 78 15.84 0.20 5.21
CA GLN A 78 17.21 0.31 5.69
C GLN A 78 17.71 1.64 5.13
N ARG A 79 17.42 2.74 5.85
CA ARG A 79 17.84 4.08 5.46
C ARG A 79 19.34 4.00 5.27
N ASP A 80 19.85 4.48 4.13
CA ASP A 80 21.28 4.49 3.88
C ASP A 80 22.00 5.05 5.13
N PRO A 81 22.84 4.25 5.81
CA PRO A 81 23.52 4.69 7.02
C PRO A 81 24.30 5.99 6.81
N LYS A 82 24.82 6.20 5.60
CA LYS A 82 25.53 7.42 5.20
C LYS A 82 24.57 8.60 5.11
N PHE A 83 23.38 8.43 4.52
CA PHE A 83 22.35 9.47 4.46
C PHE A 83 21.86 9.82 5.87
N ARG A 84 21.60 8.82 6.72
CA ARG A 84 21.22 9.03 8.13
C ARG A 84 22.29 9.84 8.88
N GLN A 85 23.58 9.48 8.74
CA GLN A 85 24.66 10.25 9.36
C GLN A 85 24.78 11.67 8.80
N ALA A 86 24.58 11.87 7.49
CA ALA A 86 24.64 13.20 6.88
C ALA A 86 23.54 14.12 7.43
N VAL A 87 22.30 13.62 7.55
CA VAL A 87 21.17 14.36 8.13
C VAL A 87 21.42 14.66 9.61
N LEU A 88 21.89 13.68 10.40
CA LEU A 88 22.19 13.88 11.81
C LEU A 88 23.29 14.92 12.02
N ARG A 89 24.37 14.87 11.23
CA ARG A 89 25.43 15.90 11.22
C ARG A 89 24.88 17.27 10.84
N ALA A 90 24.06 17.36 9.80
CA ALA A 90 23.45 18.63 9.40
C ALA A 90 22.60 19.25 10.51
N TYR A 91 21.80 18.43 11.20
CA TYR A 91 20.95 18.89 12.30
C TYR A 91 21.76 19.33 13.53
N THR A 92 22.83 18.61 13.87
CA THR A 92 23.74 19.04 14.97
C THR A 92 24.48 20.31 14.62
N LEU A 93 24.91 20.47 13.37
CA LEU A 93 25.58 21.67 12.89
C LEU A 93 24.64 22.88 12.81
N SER A 94 23.37 22.67 12.46
CA SER A 94 22.37 23.75 12.42
C SER A 94 22.00 24.26 13.80
N MET A 95 21.95 23.37 14.81
CA MET A 95 21.77 23.78 16.22
C MET A 95 22.98 24.57 16.76
N CYS A 96 24.19 24.31 16.22
CA CYS A 96 25.39 25.09 16.49
C CYS A 96 25.61 26.27 15.51
N GLY A 97 24.62 26.61 14.67
CA GLY A 97 24.66 27.81 13.81
C GLY A 97 25.52 27.73 12.55
N LEU A 98 26.02 26.55 12.14
CA LEU A 98 26.81 26.42 10.91
C LEU A 98 25.94 26.01 9.72
N ARG A 99 25.86 26.87 8.70
CA ARG A 99 24.98 26.72 7.53
C ARG A 99 25.61 25.83 6.47
N LEU A 100 25.03 24.66 6.20
CA LEU A 100 25.46 23.79 5.10
C LEU A 100 24.92 24.30 3.76
N GLN A 101 25.81 24.55 2.81
CA GLN A 101 25.45 24.71 1.41
C GLN A 101 25.50 23.33 0.74
N TYR A 102 24.34 22.78 0.43
CA TYR A 102 24.24 21.59 -0.42
C TYR A 102 24.64 21.98 -1.85
N ALA A 103 25.83 21.57 -2.31
CA ALA A 103 26.22 21.72 -3.70
C ALA A 103 25.53 20.63 -4.56
N PRO A 104 24.73 20.99 -5.58
CA PRO A 104 24.20 19.99 -6.51
C PRO A 104 25.34 19.37 -7.32
N ARG A 105 25.24 18.05 -7.57
CA ARG A 105 26.17 17.28 -8.39
C ARG A 105 26.52 18.04 -9.68
N GLN A 106 27.80 18.38 -9.85
CA GLN A 106 28.31 18.85 -11.14
C GLN A 106 28.22 17.70 -12.16
N ARG A 107 27.68 18.00 -13.35
CA ARG A 107 27.86 17.14 -14.52
C ARG A 107 29.33 17.17 -14.94
N PRO A 108 29.94 16.05 -15.35
CA PRO A 108 31.29 16.09 -15.87
C PRO A 108 31.31 16.81 -17.22
N TYR A 109 32.17 17.82 -17.32
CA TYR A 109 32.56 18.47 -18.57
C TYR A 109 33.58 17.56 -19.26
N SER A 110 33.43 17.36 -20.57
CA SER A 110 34.51 16.86 -21.44
C SER A 110 34.63 17.78 -22.66
N PRO A 111 35.86 18.02 -23.15
CA PRO A 111 36.19 19.01 -24.18
C PRO A 111 35.68 18.66 -25.58
#